data_AF-A0A971WTC6-F1
#
_entry.id   AF-A0A971WTC6-F1
#
_cell.length_a   1.000
_cell.length_b   1.000
_cell.length_c   1.000
_cell.angle_alpha   90.00
_cell.angle_beta   90.00
_cell.angle_gamma   90.00
#
_symmetry.space_group_name_H-M   'P 1'
#
loop_
_entity.id
_entity.type
_entity.pdbx_description
1 polymer ?
#
loop_
_entity_poly.entity_id
_entity_poly.type
_entity_poly.pdbx_seq_one_letter_code
_entity_poly.pdbx_strand_id
1 'polypeptide(L)'
;MKNFVGFVVLVVIGVMLLLVVQEMPTFGDINNPVHNEVAERYLEDAVKDTGALNAVSAIITDYRAFDTLGEITVLLTAIAALLAVLRS
;
A
#
# COMPACT_ATOMS: atom_id res chain seq x y z
N MET A 1 16.76 27.29 -16.44
CA MET A 1 16.94 25.97 -17.11
C MET A 1 16.58 24.78 -16.22
N LYS A 2 17.09 24.66 -14.97
CA LYS A 2 16.79 23.52 -14.07
C LYS A 2 15.29 23.32 -13.83
N ASN A 3 14.53 24.40 -13.59
CA ASN A 3 13.08 24.33 -13.37
C ASN A 3 12.32 23.89 -14.63
N PHE A 4 12.80 24.28 -15.82
CA PHE A 4 12.22 23.86 -17.09
C PHE A 4 12.45 22.37 -17.35
N VAL A 5 13.67 21.87 -17.10
CA VAL A 5 13.98 20.43 -17.18
C VAL A 5 13.13 19.64 -16.18
N GLY A 6 13.01 20.11 -14.94
CA GLY A 6 12.16 19.47 -13.93
C GLY A 6 10.69 19.43 -14.34
N PHE A 7 10.17 20.51 -14.93
CA PHE A 7 8.80 20.55 -15.46
C PHE A 7 8.60 19.52 -16.58
N VAL A 8 9.52 19.44 -17.54
CA VAL A 8 9.45 18.46 -18.63
C VAL A 8 9.45 17.03 -18.07
N VAL A 9 10.34 16.73 -17.11
CA VAL A 9 10.38 15.41 -16.47
C VAL A 9 9.06 15.08 -15.77
N LEU A 10 8.47 16.04 -15.05
CA LEU A 10 7.20 15.83 -14.36
C LEU A 10 6.06 15.57 -15.34
N VAL A 11 6.01 16.28 -16.47
CA VAL A 11 5.03 16.03 -17.54
C VAL A 11 5.21 14.63 -18.12
N VAL A 12 6.45 14.21 -18.40
CA VAL A 12 6.74 12.88 -18.93
C VAL A 12 6.30 11.78 -17.95
N ILE A 13 6.63 11.91 -16.66
CA ILE A 13 6.18 10.97 -15.62
C ILE A 13 4.65 10.96 -15.53
N GLY A 14 4.00 12.13 -15.55
CA GLY A 14 2.54 12.25 -15.49
C GLY A 14 1.86 11.54 -16.67
N VAL A 15 2.35 11.75 -17.89
CA VAL A 15 1.83 11.06 -19.09
C VAL A 15 2.04 9.55 -18.98
N MET A 16 3.22 9.09 -18.55
CA MET A 16 3.47 7.65 -18.36
C MET A 16 2.50 7.03 -17.35
N LEU A 17 2.25 7.69 -16.21
CA LEU A 17 1.29 7.21 -15.22
C LEU A 17 -0.14 7.14 -15.77
N LEU A 18 -0.55 8.14 -16.56
CA LEU A 18 -1.87 8.14 -17.20
C LEU A 18 -2.02 6.99 -18.20
N LEU A 19 -0.98 6.68 -18.98
CA LEU A 19 -0.99 5.54 -19.90
C LEU A 19 -1.15 4.22 -19.13
N VAL A 20 -0.47 4.06 -17.98
CA VAL A 20 -0.63 2.87 -17.13
C VAL A 20 -2.04 2.75 -16.56
N VAL A 21 -2.64 3.87 -16.13
CA VAL A 21 -4.02 3.88 -15.61
C VAL A 21 -5.03 3.47 -16.69
N GLN A 22 -4.79 3.82 -17.96
CA GLN A 22 -5.67 3.39 -19.07
C GLN A 22 -5.68 1.87 -19.29
N GLU A 23 -4.62 1.17 -18.90
CA GLU A 23 -4.50 -0.29 -19.01
C GLU A 23 -5.07 -1.03 -17.77
N MET A 24 -5.61 -0.31 -16.78
CA MET A 24 -6.16 -0.96 -15.59
C MET A 24 -7.43 -1.78 -15.93
N PRO A 25 -7.64 -2.92 -15.24
CA PRO A 25 -8.83 -3.73 -15.45
C PRO A 25 -10.13 -2.95 -15.20
N THR A 26 -11.18 -3.27 -15.95
CA THR A 26 -12.46 -2.56 -15.87
C THR A 26 -13.10 -2.79 -14.50
N PHE A 27 -13.61 -1.73 -13.88
CA PHE A 27 -14.22 -1.84 -12.56
C PHE A 27 -15.41 -2.79 -12.55
N GLY A 28 -15.44 -3.74 -11.60
CA GLY A 28 -16.54 -4.68 -11.40
C GLY A 28 -16.56 -5.90 -12.34
N ASP A 29 -15.59 -6.06 -13.25
CA ASP A 29 -15.48 -7.28 -14.06
C ASP A 29 -15.10 -8.49 -13.19
N ILE A 30 -15.87 -9.57 -13.31
CA ILE A 30 -15.64 -10.82 -12.58
C ILE A 30 -14.32 -11.48 -12.95
N ASN A 31 -13.84 -11.28 -14.18
CA ASN A 31 -12.59 -11.85 -14.66
C ASN A 31 -11.36 -11.01 -14.27
N ASN A 32 -11.55 -9.97 -13.45
CA ASN A 32 -10.45 -9.16 -12.98
C ASN A 32 -9.44 -10.00 -12.16
N PRO A 33 -8.14 -9.73 -12.31
CA PRO A 33 -7.07 -10.48 -11.62
C PRO A 33 -7.10 -10.34 -10.09
N VAL A 34 -7.87 -9.38 -9.57
CA VAL A 34 -8.08 -9.20 -8.12
C VAL A 34 -8.90 -10.34 -7.50
N HIS A 35 -9.74 -11.03 -8.29
CA HIS A 35 -10.50 -12.18 -7.85
C HIS A 35 -9.64 -13.44 -7.96
N ASN A 36 -8.80 -13.67 -6.95
CA ASN A 36 -7.88 -14.79 -6.88
C ASN A 36 -7.98 -15.50 -5.52
N GLU A 37 -7.25 -16.61 -5.40
CA GLU A 37 -7.18 -17.45 -4.19
C GLU A 37 -6.81 -16.69 -2.91
N VAL A 38 -6.03 -15.60 -3.02
CA VAL A 38 -5.64 -14.79 -1.85
C VAL A 38 -6.82 -13.97 -1.36
N ALA A 39 -7.54 -13.30 -2.29
CA ALA A 39 -8.73 -12.55 -1.94
C ALA A 39 -9.83 -13.47 -1.39
N GLU A 40 -10.02 -14.65 -1.99
CA GLU A 40 -10.95 -15.68 -1.51
C GLU A 40 -10.60 -16.12 -0.08
N ARG A 41 -9.33 -16.47 0.19
CA ARG A 41 -8.90 -16.87 1.54
C ARG A 41 -9.09 -15.76 2.58
N TYR A 42 -8.79 -14.52 2.24
CA TYR A 42 -9.00 -13.38 3.15
C TYR A 42 -10.48 -13.14 3.48
N LEU A 43 -11.40 -13.48 2.58
CA LEU A 43 -12.82 -13.29 2.79
C LEU A 43 -13.48 -14.49 3.48
N GLU A 44 -13.10 -15.71 3.11
CA GLU A 44 -13.75 -16.92 3.60
C GLU A 44 -13.12 -17.48 4.88
N ASP A 45 -11.79 -17.46 4.97
CA ASP A 45 -11.05 -18.16 6.04
C ASP A 45 -10.52 -17.21 7.14
N ALA A 46 -10.60 -15.88 7.00
CA ALA A 46 -10.00 -14.95 7.96
C ALA A 46 -10.40 -15.20 9.43
N VAL A 47 -11.68 -15.46 9.70
CA VAL A 47 -12.14 -15.75 11.07
C VAL A 47 -11.53 -17.04 11.61
N LYS A 48 -11.35 -18.06 10.76
CA LYS A 48 -10.78 -19.35 11.14
C LYS A 48 -9.27 -19.25 11.35
N ASP A 49 -8.59 -18.53 10.48
CA ASP A 49 -7.13 -18.40 10.48
C ASP A 49 -6.63 -17.47 11.60
N THR A 50 -7.37 -16.39 11.90
CA THR A 50 -6.90 -15.34 12.81
C THR A 50 -7.81 -15.06 14.01
N GLY A 51 -9.06 -15.54 13.98
CA GLY A 51 -10.08 -15.22 14.99
C GLY A 51 -10.69 -13.82 14.85
N ALA A 52 -10.19 -12.99 13.93
CA ALA A 52 -10.70 -11.65 13.73
C ALA A 52 -11.96 -11.67 12.84
N LEU A 53 -13.06 -11.09 13.35
CA LEU A 53 -14.31 -10.95 12.60
C LEU A 53 -14.23 -9.88 11.50
N ASN A 54 -13.23 -9.00 11.55
CA ASN A 54 -13.02 -7.95 10.57
C ASN A 54 -11.90 -8.36 9.61
N ALA A 55 -12.23 -8.51 8.32
CA ALA A 55 -11.28 -8.92 7.28
C ALA A 55 -10.11 -7.92 7.13
N VAL A 56 -10.36 -6.61 7.24
CA VAL A 56 -9.30 -5.60 7.14
C VAL A 56 -8.33 -5.74 8.30
N SER A 57 -8.84 -5.88 9.53
CA SER A 57 -8.00 -6.11 10.71
C SER A 57 -7.20 -7.39 10.56
N ALA A 58 -7.83 -8.52 10.19
CA ALA A 58 -7.16 -9.79 9.95
C ALA A 58 -6.00 -9.66 8.94
N ILE A 59 -6.20 -8.88 7.86
CA ILE A 59 -5.16 -8.67 6.86
C ILE A 59 -3.99 -7.88 7.46
N ILE A 60 -4.24 -6.73 8.08
CA ILE A 60 -3.15 -5.84 8.53
C ILE A 60 -2.43 -6.34 9.79
N THR A 61 -3.12 -7.06 10.68
CA THR A 61 -2.53 -7.52 11.96
C THR A 61 -1.98 -8.94 11.91
N ASP A 62 -2.48 -9.79 11.00
CA ASP A 62 -2.09 -11.20 10.96
C ASP A 62 -1.47 -11.57 9.60
N TYR A 63 -2.25 -11.59 8.51
CA TYR A 63 -1.74 -12.05 7.21
C TYR A 63 -0.57 -11.21 6.66
N ARG A 64 -0.63 -9.89 6.87
CA ARG A 64 0.39 -8.90 6.45
C ARG A 64 0.95 -8.14 7.64
N ALA A 65 1.02 -8.80 8.80
CA ALA A 65 1.55 -8.23 10.04
C ALA A 65 2.96 -7.62 9.87
N PHE A 66 3.77 -8.19 8.97
CA PHE A 66 5.14 -7.73 8.73
C PHE A 66 5.20 -6.35 8.06
N ASP A 67 4.24 -6.02 7.19
CA ASP A 67 4.14 -4.69 6.59
C ASP A 67 3.81 -3.65 7.67
N THR A 68 2.84 -3.95 8.54
CA THR A 68 2.47 -3.10 9.69
C THR A 68 3.60 -2.97 10.71
N LEU A 69 4.38 -4.03 10.96
CA LEU A 69 5.59 -3.96 11.79
C LEU A 69 6.61 -2.99 11.19
N GLY A 70 6.76 -3.00 9.87
CA GLY A 70 7.57 -2.04 9.12
C GLY A 70 7.08 -0.61 9.30
N GLU A 71 5.77 -0.37 9.15
CA GLU A 71 5.14 0.94 9.38
C GLU A 71 5.42 1.46 10.80
N ILE A 72 5.22 0.61 11.82
CA ILE A 72 5.49 0.96 13.22
C ILE A 72 6.98 1.29 13.42
N THR A 73 7.88 0.54 12.80
CA THR A 73 9.33 0.76 12.90
C THR A 73 9.75 2.10 12.28
N VAL A 74 9.16 2.48 11.14
CA VAL A 74 9.40 3.78 10.50
C VAL A 74 8.92 4.91 11.41
N LEU A 75 7.71 4.81 11.95
CA LEU A 75 7.16 5.82 12.88
C LEU A 75 7.99 5.95 14.16
N LEU A 76 8.38 4.81 14.75
CA LEU A 76 9.24 4.79 15.93
C LEU A 76 10.58 5.48 15.66
N THR A 77 11.19 5.19 14.51
CA THR A 77 12.46 5.79 14.09
C THR A 77 12.31 7.30 13.87
N ALA A 78 11.22 7.74 13.25
CA ALA A 78 10.93 9.15 13.05
C ALA A 78 10.80 9.91 14.38
N ILE A 79 10.09 9.33 15.36
CA ILE A 79 9.94 9.92 16.70
C ILE A 79 11.29 9.94 17.44
N ALA A 80 12.05 8.84 17.39
CA ALA A 80 13.37 8.77 18.02
C ALA A 80 14.34 9.82 17.44
N ALA A 81 14.35 9.99 16.12
CA ALA A 81 15.15 11.00 15.44
C ALA A 81 14.73 12.43 15.84
N LEU A 82 13.42 12.71 15.90
CA LEU A 82 12.89 13.99 16.36
C LEU A 82 13.36 14.30 17.79
N LEU A 83 13.23 13.35 18.71
CA LEU A 83 13.66 13.52 20.11
C LEU A 83 15.17 13.72 20.22
N ALA A 84 15.96 13.04 19.40
CA ALA A 84 17.42 13.21 19.36
C ALA A 84 17.81 14.63 18.92
N VAL A 85 17.14 15.19 17.91
CA VAL A 85 17.36 16.56 17.44
C VAL A 85 16.89 17.59 18.47
N LEU A 86 15.73 17.39 19.11
CA LEU A 86 15.19 18.32 20.12
C LEU A 86 15.96 18.31 21.45
N ARG A 87 16.66 17.21 21.76
CA ARG A 87 17.54 17.12 22.93
C ARG A 87 18.88 17.83 22.71
N SER A 88 19.31 17.97 21.44
CA SER A 88 20.52 18.73 21.07
C SER A 88 20.33 20.22 21.27
#